data_AF-A0A954S4C8-F1
#
_entry.id   AF-A0A954S4C8-F1
#
_cell.length_a   1.000
_cell.length_b   1.000
_cell.length_c   1.000
_cell.angle_alpha   90.00
_cell.angle_beta   90.00
_cell.angle_gamma   90.00
#
_symmetry.space_group_name_H-M   'P 1'
#
loop_
_entity.id
_entity.type
_entity.pdbx_description
1 polymer ?
#
loop_
_entity_poly.entity_id
_entity_poly.type
_entity_poly.pdbx_seq_one_letter_code
_entity_poly.pdbx_strand_id
1 'polypeptide(L)'
;TCHTAKNNAQQTLTGWGDGSNSNAIGKQDDNWVLLNEFTTWNEADKHHGSYVVLLQEKSQQMAKVMGVVDENGKSMIHRDTRCIACHSGIPIRELEMDPDHDGLITEAMVNKAELNRGVSCQGCHGTAEGIDQDTLGWDTEHISKWKWRFLDPHTKAEKFNYYDVRSPVSRTRMCLSCHVGNVREGRVVTHEMYAAGHPPLPGFEVETFSVQEPQHWRNFHQKSPNIRKEFLEKTKDWRDTDYRADDLHNTKDLLVGALVNLSEMITLTTDLADPKVSIPFGNERWASGKKGDWPELSSFSCYACHHDLEDRGWRIQRTPVGVPGRPPLHEWPFLLAEYAVKVTNKGAASNLLQDMEKVKLAAVDGPFGNQPELISQGRKLAKDLREYAKGLEDMPLPRTEAPQMLGQLVELVQNAQRDNLMLDYDSARQVVWAMRVIYEDAMRIEPSDTELYSKKPLEERPGWYSKDDAELTDFQKGMAEFQEIFMVDLRKGKRNDQLFGNDKRPILKWDAEAAMTPVGSYNPQQFLNALSNIRSKISEIKVTNGE
;
A
#
# COMPACT_ATOMS: atom_id res chain seq x y z
N THR A 1 -23.19 1.73 6.70
CA THR A 1 -23.33 1.09 5.37
C THR A 1 -22.48 -0.17 5.23
N CYS A 2 -21.33 -0.35 5.91
CA CYS A 2 -20.62 -1.64 5.93
C CYS A 2 -21.15 -2.67 6.97
N HIS A 3 -21.63 -2.24 8.14
CA HIS A 3 -22.00 -3.16 9.24
C HIS A 3 -23.39 -3.80 9.12
N THR A 4 -24.30 -3.15 8.40
CA THR A 4 -25.70 -3.62 8.23
C THR A 4 -25.84 -4.91 7.41
N ALA A 5 -24.74 -5.43 6.86
CA ALA A 5 -24.73 -6.71 6.16
C ALA A 5 -24.63 -7.93 7.09
N LYS A 6 -24.49 -7.75 8.42
CA LYS A 6 -24.53 -8.85 9.39
C LYS A 6 -25.91 -9.52 9.49
N ASN A 7 -27.00 -8.79 9.23
CA ASN A 7 -28.36 -9.31 9.46
C ASN A 7 -29.22 -9.57 8.21
N ASN A 8 -28.79 -9.18 7.00
CA ASN A 8 -29.66 -9.23 5.81
C ASN A 8 -29.07 -9.94 4.58
N ALA A 9 -28.17 -10.92 4.76
CA ALA A 9 -27.59 -11.71 3.65
C ALA A 9 -28.58 -12.70 2.97
N GLN A 10 -29.89 -12.49 3.12
CA GLN A 10 -30.94 -13.35 2.58
C GLN A 10 -32.12 -12.63 1.92
N GLN A 11 -32.18 -11.29 1.90
CA GLN A 11 -33.24 -10.59 1.18
C GLN A 11 -32.68 -9.80 -0.02
N THR A 12 -33.12 -10.28 -1.19
CA THR A 12 -33.34 -9.57 -2.47
C THR A 12 -32.15 -9.21 -3.37
N LEU A 13 -31.69 -10.21 -4.14
CA LEU A 13 -31.12 -10.02 -5.48
C LEU A 13 -32.20 -9.98 -6.60
N THR A 14 -33.49 -9.88 -6.25
CA THR A 14 -34.62 -9.91 -7.20
C THR A 14 -35.63 -8.76 -7.03
N GLY A 15 -35.22 -7.65 -6.41
CA GLY A 15 -36.14 -6.54 -6.12
C GLY A 15 -35.45 -5.18 -6.17
N TRP A 16 -34.81 -4.83 -7.29
CA TRP A 16 -34.43 -3.44 -7.57
C TRP A 16 -35.64 -2.66 -8.11
N GLY A 17 -36.74 -2.70 -7.36
CA GLY A 17 -38.05 -2.31 -7.83
C GLY A 17 -39.11 -2.13 -6.74
N ASP A 18 -38.76 -1.94 -5.48
CA ASP A 18 -39.57 -1.18 -4.53
C ASP A 18 -38.71 -0.72 -3.34
N GLY A 19 -38.94 0.51 -2.90
CA GLY A 19 -38.19 1.11 -1.82
C GLY A 19 -38.62 0.54 -0.48
N SER A 20 -37.94 -0.48 0.04
CA SER A 20 -37.96 -0.82 1.47
C SER A 20 -37.02 -1.98 1.79
N ASN A 21 -35.70 -1.71 1.89
CA ASN A 21 -34.83 -2.25 2.95
C ASN A 21 -33.35 -1.87 2.71
N SER A 22 -32.99 -0.67 3.13
CA SER A 22 -31.64 -0.34 3.54
C SER A 22 -31.74 0.50 4.81
N ASN A 23 -30.91 0.25 5.81
CA ASN A 23 -30.77 1.18 6.96
C ASN A 23 -30.03 2.48 6.55
N ALA A 24 -30.19 2.88 5.29
CA ALA A 24 -29.82 4.16 4.69
C ALA A 24 -31.01 4.80 3.93
N ILE A 25 -32.25 4.29 4.08
CA ILE A 25 -33.45 4.94 3.54
C ILE A 25 -33.54 6.37 4.13
N GLY A 26 -33.41 7.37 3.25
CA GLY A 26 -33.56 8.79 3.59
C GLY A 26 -32.26 9.57 3.80
N LYS A 27 -31.07 8.96 3.72
CA LYS A 27 -29.81 9.72 3.73
C LYS A 27 -29.49 10.18 2.31
N GLN A 28 -29.60 11.48 2.07
CA GLN A 28 -29.09 12.12 0.87
C GLN A 28 -27.58 12.32 0.99
N ASP A 29 -26.88 12.22 -0.13
CA ASP A 29 -25.48 12.61 -0.24
C ASP A 29 -25.36 14.10 0.09
N ASP A 30 -24.84 14.39 1.29
CA ASP A 30 -24.60 15.75 1.76
C ASP A 30 -23.20 16.25 1.37
N ASN A 31 -22.54 15.54 0.44
CA ASN A 31 -21.21 15.82 -0.07
C ASN A 31 -20.06 15.57 0.93
N TRP A 32 -20.35 14.98 2.11
CA TRP A 32 -19.33 14.57 3.07
C TRP A 32 -18.73 13.20 2.74
N VAL A 33 -19.60 12.23 2.46
CA VAL A 33 -19.33 10.83 2.09
C VAL A 33 -19.96 10.53 0.73
N LEU A 34 -19.72 9.35 0.14
CA LEU A 34 -20.30 8.99 -1.15
C LEU A 34 -21.63 8.23 -1.02
N LEU A 35 -21.85 7.58 0.12
CA LEU A 35 -23.00 6.68 0.40
C LEU A 35 -23.08 5.46 -0.54
N ASN A 36 -22.04 5.18 -1.31
CA ASN A 36 -21.91 4.02 -2.20
C ASN A 36 -20.67 3.17 -1.87
N GLU A 37 -20.05 3.37 -0.70
CA GLU A 37 -18.73 2.82 -0.38
C GLU A 37 -18.75 1.29 -0.39
N PHE A 38 -19.81 0.70 0.19
CA PHE A 38 -20.00 -0.76 0.21
C PHE A 38 -20.15 -1.33 -1.21
N THR A 39 -20.95 -0.71 -2.06
CA THR A 39 -21.16 -1.16 -3.45
C THR A 39 -19.85 -1.09 -4.24
N THR A 40 -19.14 0.03 -4.11
CA THR A 40 -17.84 0.26 -4.75
C THR A 40 -16.82 -0.80 -4.34
N TRP A 41 -16.68 -1.05 -3.04
CA TRP A 41 -15.80 -2.11 -2.52
C TRP A 41 -16.21 -3.50 -3.02
N ASN A 42 -17.49 -3.85 -2.88
CA ASN A 42 -18.00 -5.17 -3.21
C ASN A 42 -17.85 -5.52 -4.70
N GLU A 43 -18.07 -4.56 -5.60
CA GLU A 43 -18.10 -4.79 -7.05
C GLU A 43 -16.75 -4.62 -7.73
N ALA A 44 -15.90 -3.70 -7.24
CA ALA A 44 -14.68 -3.30 -7.93
C ALA A 44 -13.39 -3.63 -7.17
N ASP A 45 -13.41 -3.70 -5.84
CA ASP A 45 -12.19 -3.83 -5.05
C ASP A 45 -11.64 -5.27 -5.04
N LYS A 46 -10.31 -5.40 -5.14
CA LYS A 46 -9.64 -6.70 -5.09
C LYS A 46 -9.50 -7.23 -3.66
N HIS A 47 -9.46 -6.33 -2.68
CA HIS A 47 -9.44 -6.69 -1.27
C HIS A 47 -10.62 -7.60 -0.91
N HIS A 48 -11.81 -7.33 -1.45
CA HIS A 48 -13.00 -8.16 -1.28
C HIS A 48 -12.81 -9.63 -1.70
N GLY A 49 -12.06 -9.86 -2.79
CA GLY A 49 -11.83 -11.21 -3.33
C GLY A 49 -10.62 -11.93 -2.75
N SER A 50 -9.87 -11.29 -1.83
CA SER A 50 -8.58 -11.82 -1.36
C SER A 50 -8.67 -13.19 -0.70
N TYR A 51 -9.68 -13.47 0.13
CA TYR A 51 -9.86 -14.79 0.74
C TYR A 51 -10.08 -15.90 -0.30
N VAL A 52 -10.84 -15.60 -1.36
CA VAL A 52 -11.17 -16.57 -2.42
C VAL A 52 -9.92 -17.05 -3.14
N VAL A 53 -8.86 -16.24 -3.20
CA VAL A 53 -7.56 -16.65 -3.76
C VAL A 53 -7.05 -17.93 -3.08
N LEU A 54 -7.29 -18.11 -1.77
CA LEU A 54 -6.86 -19.29 -1.02
C LEU A 54 -7.59 -20.59 -1.41
N LEU A 55 -8.70 -20.47 -2.14
CA LEU A 55 -9.49 -21.60 -2.63
C LEU A 55 -9.12 -22.00 -4.07
N GLN A 56 -8.31 -21.20 -4.77
CA GLN A 56 -7.95 -21.44 -6.16
C GLN A 56 -6.90 -22.55 -6.33
N GLU A 57 -6.80 -23.08 -7.55
CA GLU A 57 -5.89 -24.18 -7.89
C GLU A 57 -4.45 -23.90 -7.47
N LYS A 58 -3.93 -22.68 -7.74
CA LYS A 58 -2.57 -22.29 -7.35
C LYS A 58 -2.34 -22.40 -5.84
N SER A 59 -3.28 -21.92 -5.03
CA SER A 59 -3.20 -22.03 -3.56
C SER A 59 -3.33 -23.48 -3.10
N GLN A 60 -4.15 -24.30 -3.76
CA GLN A 60 -4.23 -25.73 -3.47
C GLN A 60 -2.92 -26.48 -3.84
N GLN A 61 -2.22 -26.05 -4.89
CA GLN A 61 -0.90 -26.57 -5.23
C GLN A 61 0.14 -26.17 -4.17
N MET A 62 0.15 -24.89 -3.75
CA MET A 62 0.98 -24.42 -2.64
C MET A 62 0.76 -25.26 -1.38
N ALA A 63 -0.50 -25.55 -1.04
CA ALA A 63 -0.87 -26.37 0.12
C ALA A 63 -0.20 -27.75 0.07
N LYS A 64 -0.17 -28.40 -1.10
CA LYS A 64 0.47 -29.70 -1.29
C LYS A 64 2.00 -29.61 -1.12
N VAL A 65 2.63 -28.58 -1.68
CA VAL A 65 4.08 -28.37 -1.55
C VAL A 65 4.48 -28.10 -0.11
N MET A 66 3.69 -27.31 0.61
CA MET A 66 3.92 -26.94 2.01
C MET A 66 3.41 -27.99 3.02
N GLY A 67 2.78 -29.06 2.55
CA GLY A 67 2.21 -30.10 3.42
C GLY A 67 1.03 -29.61 4.29
N VAL A 68 0.32 -28.56 3.87
CA VAL A 68 -0.88 -28.02 4.54
C VAL A 68 -2.12 -28.68 3.94
N VAL A 69 -2.21 -29.99 4.11
CA VAL A 69 -3.27 -30.84 3.57
C VAL A 69 -3.85 -31.76 4.63
N ASP A 70 -5.10 -32.18 4.46
CA ASP A 70 -5.74 -33.19 5.31
C ASP A 70 -5.19 -34.60 5.02
N GLU A 71 -5.69 -35.60 5.75
CA GLU A 71 -5.33 -37.02 5.61
C GLU A 71 -5.55 -37.58 4.19
N ASN A 72 -6.41 -36.95 3.39
CA ASN A 72 -6.72 -37.34 2.01
C ASN A 72 -5.98 -36.49 0.98
N GLY A 73 -5.07 -35.60 1.41
CA GLY A 73 -4.30 -34.73 0.53
C GLY A 73 -5.07 -33.51 0.01
N LYS A 74 -6.23 -33.20 0.59
CA LYS A 74 -7.02 -32.00 0.24
C LYS A 74 -6.42 -30.77 0.91
N SER A 75 -6.36 -29.66 0.17
CA SER A 75 -5.82 -28.38 0.68
C SER A 75 -6.56 -27.88 1.91
N MET A 76 -5.79 -27.51 2.94
CA MET A 76 -6.26 -26.78 4.13
C MET A 76 -5.73 -25.34 4.19
N ILE A 77 -5.09 -24.82 3.13
CA ILE A 77 -4.43 -23.50 3.13
C ILE A 77 -5.38 -22.32 3.39
N HIS A 78 -6.66 -22.47 3.03
CA HIS A 78 -7.70 -21.49 3.31
C HIS A 78 -8.02 -21.34 4.80
N ARG A 79 -7.53 -22.27 5.63
CA ARG A 79 -7.62 -22.23 7.09
C ARG A 79 -6.30 -21.81 7.75
N ASP A 80 -5.22 -21.74 6.98
CA ASP A 80 -3.89 -21.43 7.49
C ASP A 80 -3.80 -19.96 7.89
N THR A 81 -3.54 -19.71 9.18
CA THR A 81 -3.46 -18.35 9.73
C THR A 81 -2.39 -17.49 9.05
N ARG A 82 -1.31 -18.09 8.55
CA ARG A 82 -0.26 -17.38 7.81
C ARG A 82 -0.80 -16.75 6.51
N CYS A 83 -1.78 -17.40 5.89
CA CYS A 83 -2.45 -16.90 4.69
C CYS A 83 -3.58 -15.93 5.05
N ILE A 84 -4.38 -16.26 6.06
CA ILE A 84 -5.54 -15.46 6.50
C ILE A 84 -5.12 -14.07 7.01
N ALA A 85 -3.94 -13.96 7.60
CA ALA A 85 -3.34 -12.72 8.11
C ALA A 85 -3.39 -11.55 7.12
N CYS A 86 -3.21 -11.86 5.82
CA CYS A 86 -3.22 -10.90 4.73
C CYS A 86 -4.50 -11.01 3.86
N HIS A 87 -5.19 -12.16 3.85
CA HIS A 87 -6.30 -12.44 2.93
C HIS A 87 -7.70 -12.31 3.54
N SER A 88 -7.86 -11.85 4.79
CA SER A 88 -9.17 -11.54 5.38
C SER A 88 -9.26 -10.18 6.09
N GLY A 89 -8.12 -9.59 6.47
CA GLY A 89 -8.09 -8.32 7.20
C GLY A 89 -8.60 -8.42 8.65
N ILE A 90 -9.04 -9.59 9.12
CA ILE A 90 -9.37 -9.81 10.53
C ILE A 90 -8.05 -9.91 11.32
N PRO A 91 -7.91 -9.18 12.44
CA PRO A 91 -6.77 -9.37 13.32
C PRO A 91 -6.65 -10.82 13.77
N ILE A 92 -5.47 -11.43 13.65
CA ILE A 92 -5.30 -12.88 13.92
C ILE A 92 -5.74 -13.24 15.35
N ARG A 93 -5.58 -12.31 16.31
CA ARG A 93 -6.04 -12.46 17.71
C ARG A 93 -7.54 -12.67 17.88
N GLU A 94 -8.34 -12.34 16.86
CA GLU A 94 -9.79 -12.49 16.83
C GLU A 94 -10.21 -13.79 16.10
N LEU A 95 -9.25 -14.59 15.63
CA LEU A 95 -9.50 -15.87 14.96
C LEU A 95 -9.71 -17.00 15.97
N GLU A 96 -10.70 -17.85 15.68
CA GLU A 96 -10.96 -19.07 16.42
C GLU A 96 -10.07 -20.19 15.88
N MET A 97 -9.10 -20.63 16.68
CA MET A 97 -8.11 -21.65 16.31
C MET A 97 -8.68 -23.06 16.42
N ASP A 98 -8.29 -23.94 15.50
CA ASP A 98 -8.59 -25.37 15.57
C ASP A 98 -7.71 -26.04 16.64
N PRO A 99 -8.31 -26.69 17.67
CA PRO A 99 -7.55 -27.35 18.73
C PRO A 99 -6.77 -28.59 18.26
N ASP A 100 -7.21 -29.22 17.17
CA ASP A 100 -6.64 -30.47 16.64
C ASP A 100 -5.62 -30.19 15.52
N HIS A 101 -5.66 -29.00 14.91
CA HIS A 101 -4.80 -28.63 13.81
C HIS A 101 -4.02 -27.35 14.08
N ASP A 102 -2.72 -27.56 14.24
CA ASP A 102 -1.82 -26.47 14.53
C ASP A 102 -1.78 -25.39 13.44
N GLY A 103 -1.96 -24.12 13.83
CA GLY A 103 -1.94 -22.95 12.94
C GLY A 103 -3.15 -22.77 12.04
N LEU A 104 -4.15 -23.64 12.15
CA LEU A 104 -5.37 -23.55 11.36
C LEU A 104 -6.52 -22.96 12.18
N ILE A 105 -7.41 -22.23 11.52
CA ILE A 105 -8.69 -21.81 12.10
C ILE A 105 -9.74 -22.91 12.02
N THR A 106 -10.79 -22.82 12.83
CA THR A 106 -11.91 -23.77 12.78
C THR A 106 -12.71 -23.67 11.47
N GLU A 107 -13.37 -24.76 11.07
CA GLU A 107 -14.32 -24.75 9.94
C GLU A 107 -15.50 -23.79 10.16
N ALA A 108 -15.90 -23.57 11.43
CA ALA A 108 -16.92 -22.58 11.76
C ALA A 108 -16.46 -21.16 11.36
N MET A 109 -15.19 -20.84 11.60
CA MET A 109 -14.61 -19.55 11.26
C MET A 109 -14.55 -19.30 9.75
N VAL A 110 -14.26 -20.34 8.94
CA VAL A 110 -14.28 -20.29 7.47
C VAL A 110 -15.63 -19.83 6.91
N ASN A 111 -16.73 -20.13 7.61
CA ASN A 111 -18.08 -19.83 7.17
C ASN A 111 -18.57 -18.42 7.58
N LYS A 112 -17.79 -17.67 8.38
CA LYS A 112 -18.14 -16.29 8.77
C LYS A 112 -17.97 -15.32 7.60
N ALA A 113 -18.95 -14.43 7.43
CA ALA A 113 -18.98 -13.47 6.34
C ALA A 113 -17.83 -12.45 6.40
N GLU A 114 -17.35 -12.16 7.61
CA GLU A 114 -16.24 -11.26 7.88
C GLU A 114 -14.94 -11.80 7.30
N LEU A 115 -14.77 -13.14 7.32
CA LEU A 115 -13.55 -13.79 6.85
C LEU A 115 -13.64 -14.09 5.35
N ASN A 116 -14.77 -14.64 4.90
CA ASN A 116 -14.89 -15.11 3.52
C ASN A 116 -15.05 -13.99 2.47
N ARG A 117 -15.28 -12.74 2.90
CA ARG A 117 -15.32 -11.53 2.05
C ARG A 117 -13.96 -10.82 1.95
N GLY A 118 -12.88 -11.51 2.28
CA GLY A 118 -11.53 -10.97 2.18
C GLY A 118 -11.30 -9.77 3.08
N VAL A 119 -10.26 -8.98 2.76
CA VAL A 119 -9.98 -7.70 3.40
C VAL A 119 -11.18 -6.76 3.25
N SER A 120 -11.90 -6.57 4.35
CA SER A 120 -13.14 -5.78 4.42
C SER A 120 -12.92 -4.36 4.94
N CYS A 121 -13.99 -3.56 5.04
CA CYS A 121 -13.93 -2.22 5.63
C CYS A 121 -13.24 -2.23 7.01
N GLN A 122 -13.44 -3.28 7.81
CA GLN A 122 -12.84 -3.42 9.15
C GLN A 122 -11.34 -3.74 9.12
N GLY A 123 -10.83 -4.28 8.01
CA GLY A 123 -9.40 -4.52 7.83
C GLY A 123 -8.59 -3.23 7.79
N CYS A 124 -9.17 -2.15 7.23
CA CYS A 124 -8.53 -0.84 7.15
C CYS A 124 -9.02 0.13 8.24
N HIS A 125 -10.31 0.11 8.59
CA HIS A 125 -10.92 1.04 9.54
C HIS A 125 -11.00 0.53 10.99
N GLY A 126 -10.61 -0.72 11.24
CA GLY A 126 -10.69 -1.37 12.56
C GLY A 126 -12.04 -2.05 12.81
N THR A 127 -12.07 -2.91 13.84
CA THR A 127 -13.25 -3.73 14.18
C THR A 127 -14.41 -2.84 14.58
N ALA A 128 -15.56 -3.05 13.93
CA ALA A 128 -16.72 -2.18 14.07
C ALA A 128 -17.55 -2.49 15.31
N GLU A 129 -17.51 -3.73 15.79
CA GLU A 129 -18.07 -4.12 17.09
C GLU A 129 -17.07 -3.85 18.21
N GLY A 130 -17.59 -3.71 19.43
CA GLY A 130 -16.75 -3.64 20.62
C GLY A 130 -15.93 -4.92 20.80
N ILE A 131 -14.62 -4.75 21.06
CA ILE A 131 -13.67 -5.84 21.22
C ILE A 131 -13.43 -6.22 22.69
N ASP A 132 -13.84 -5.37 23.63
CA ASP A 132 -13.79 -5.59 25.08
C ASP A 132 -14.83 -4.73 25.81
N GLN A 133 -14.84 -4.76 27.15
CA GLN A 133 -15.81 -4.01 27.97
C GLN A 133 -15.62 -2.49 27.91
N ASP A 134 -14.43 -2.02 27.54
CA ASP A 134 -14.05 -0.60 27.56
C ASP A 134 -14.11 0.04 26.16
N THR A 135 -14.16 -0.79 25.11
CA THR A 135 -14.13 -0.37 23.71
C THR A 135 -15.46 -0.69 23.02
N LEU A 136 -16.24 0.34 22.68
CA LEU A 136 -17.64 0.20 22.26
C LEU A 136 -17.83 -0.20 20.78
N GLY A 137 -16.79 -0.06 19.94
CA GLY A 137 -16.89 -0.23 18.49
C GLY A 137 -17.56 0.95 17.78
N TRP A 138 -17.18 1.22 16.53
CA TRP A 138 -17.62 2.41 15.79
C TRP A 138 -18.96 2.27 15.05
N ASP A 139 -19.52 1.07 14.97
CA ASP A 139 -20.72 0.76 14.17
C ASP A 139 -21.95 1.62 14.50
N THR A 140 -22.09 2.06 15.75
CA THR A 140 -23.25 2.81 16.22
C THR A 140 -23.02 4.31 16.11
N GLU A 141 -21.87 4.81 16.55
CA GLU A 141 -21.64 6.25 16.59
C GLU A 141 -21.34 6.85 15.20
N HIS A 142 -20.80 6.06 14.27
CA HIS A 142 -20.42 6.56 12.93
C HIS A 142 -21.58 7.08 12.07
N ILE A 143 -22.81 6.69 12.39
CA ILE A 143 -23.99 7.13 11.63
C ILE A 143 -24.43 8.56 11.98
N SER A 144 -23.92 9.13 13.08
CA SER A 144 -24.25 10.45 13.59
C SER A 144 -23.24 11.50 13.14
N LYS A 145 -23.69 12.53 12.41
CA LYS A 145 -22.85 13.67 12.03
C LYS A 145 -22.16 14.28 13.24
N TRP A 146 -22.92 14.59 14.28
CA TRP A 146 -22.46 15.37 15.43
C TRP A 146 -21.57 14.60 16.39
N LYS A 147 -21.75 13.28 16.46
CA LYS A 147 -20.95 12.44 17.36
C LYS A 147 -19.71 11.84 16.69
N TRP A 148 -19.65 11.80 15.35
CA TRP A 148 -18.58 11.12 14.62
C TRP A 148 -17.69 12.02 13.77
N ARG A 149 -18.27 12.86 12.90
CA ARG A 149 -17.52 13.48 11.80
C ARG A 149 -16.35 14.33 12.28
N PHE A 150 -16.57 15.06 13.37
CA PHE A 150 -15.61 15.99 13.96
C PHE A 150 -15.00 15.47 15.27
N LEU A 151 -15.25 14.19 15.60
CA LEU A 151 -14.55 13.55 16.71
C LEU A 151 -13.11 13.31 16.29
N ASP A 152 -12.18 13.66 17.18
CA ASP A 152 -10.75 13.56 16.91
C ASP A 152 -10.31 12.10 16.71
N PRO A 153 -9.28 11.85 15.89
CA PRO A 153 -8.88 10.50 15.52
C PRO A 153 -8.35 9.68 16.71
N HIS A 154 -7.74 10.33 17.70
CA HIS A 154 -7.25 9.66 18.90
C HIS A 154 -8.41 9.08 19.72
N THR A 155 -9.46 9.87 19.97
CA THR A 155 -10.68 9.38 20.63
C THR A 155 -11.38 8.28 19.82
N LYS A 156 -11.39 8.39 18.49
CA LYS A 156 -11.91 7.33 17.60
C LYS A 156 -11.15 6.02 17.75
N ALA A 157 -9.82 6.07 17.80
CA ALA A 157 -8.99 4.88 17.99
C ALA A 157 -9.20 4.26 19.38
N GLU A 158 -9.07 5.04 20.44
CA GLU A 158 -9.10 4.51 21.81
C GLU A 158 -10.48 4.01 22.25
N LYS A 159 -11.56 4.74 21.93
CA LYS A 159 -12.91 4.40 22.44
C LYS A 159 -13.72 3.52 21.50
N PHE A 160 -13.40 3.54 20.21
CA PHE A 160 -14.22 2.91 19.18
C PHE A 160 -13.44 1.94 18.29
N ASN A 161 -12.16 1.68 18.60
CA ASN A 161 -11.28 0.82 17.81
C ASN A 161 -11.23 1.21 16.32
N TYR A 162 -11.35 2.51 16.02
CA TYR A 162 -11.36 3.01 14.65
C TYR A 162 -9.96 3.49 14.25
N TYR A 163 -9.37 2.83 13.27
CA TYR A 163 -8.03 3.16 12.79
C TYR A 163 -8.05 4.46 11.98
N ASP A 164 -7.09 5.36 12.26
CA ASP A 164 -7.01 6.64 11.58
C ASP A 164 -6.41 6.47 10.18
N VAL A 165 -7.27 6.27 9.20
CA VAL A 165 -6.88 6.23 7.78
C VAL A 165 -6.81 7.62 7.13
N ARG A 166 -7.03 8.71 7.89
CA ARG A 166 -6.81 10.08 7.39
C ARG A 166 -5.37 10.51 7.54
N SER A 167 -4.69 10.08 8.61
CA SER A 167 -3.25 10.28 8.79
C SER A 167 -2.48 9.46 7.75
N PRO A 168 -1.68 10.09 6.87
CA PRO A 168 -0.87 9.35 5.88
C PRO A 168 0.12 8.40 6.54
N VAL A 169 0.67 8.75 7.72
CA VAL A 169 1.53 7.84 8.48
C VAL A 169 0.77 6.58 8.88
N SER A 170 -0.40 6.75 9.51
CA SER A 170 -1.20 5.63 10.03
C SER A 170 -1.79 4.77 8.89
N ARG A 171 -2.32 5.41 7.84
CA ARG A 171 -2.81 4.73 6.63
C ARG A 171 -1.72 3.92 5.95
N THR A 172 -0.54 4.49 5.73
CA THR A 172 0.55 3.78 5.05
C THR A 172 1.02 2.57 5.87
N ARG A 173 1.13 2.70 7.19
CA ARG A 173 1.49 1.55 8.06
C ARG A 173 0.47 0.41 7.95
N MET A 174 -0.82 0.72 7.84
CA MET A 174 -1.88 -0.26 7.63
C MET A 174 -1.76 -0.99 6.29
N CYS A 175 -1.43 -0.28 5.21
CA CYS A 175 -1.22 -0.92 3.91
C CYS A 175 0.03 -1.83 3.94
N LEU A 176 1.12 -1.31 4.51
CA LEU A 176 2.43 -1.97 4.50
C LEU A 176 2.50 -3.19 5.43
N SER A 177 1.67 -3.26 6.47
CA SER A 177 1.63 -4.45 7.32
C SER A 177 1.28 -5.73 6.53
N CYS A 178 0.55 -5.61 5.41
CA CYS A 178 0.30 -6.71 4.47
C CYS A 178 1.23 -6.67 3.25
N HIS A 179 1.41 -5.49 2.64
CA HIS A 179 2.13 -5.35 1.36
C HIS A 179 3.66 -5.37 1.46
N VAL A 180 4.21 -5.19 2.66
CA VAL A 180 5.63 -5.42 2.98
C VAL A 180 5.74 -6.56 3.99
N GLY A 181 4.93 -6.50 5.06
CA GLY A 181 4.86 -7.52 6.10
C GLY A 181 5.07 -6.95 7.50
N ASN A 182 4.59 -7.68 8.49
CA ASN A 182 4.69 -7.36 9.92
C ASN A 182 4.72 -8.66 10.74
N VAL A 183 5.86 -8.95 11.36
CA VAL A 183 6.06 -10.16 12.20
C VAL A 183 5.06 -10.21 13.35
N ARG A 184 4.82 -9.08 14.01
CA ARG A 184 3.98 -8.98 15.22
C ARG A 184 2.50 -9.14 14.92
N GLU A 185 2.11 -8.98 13.66
CA GLU A 185 0.75 -9.23 13.18
C GLU A 185 0.62 -10.58 12.47
N GLY A 186 1.70 -11.39 12.43
CA GLY A 186 1.72 -12.68 11.72
C GLY A 186 1.67 -12.55 10.19
N ARG A 187 1.94 -11.35 9.66
CA ARG A 187 1.90 -11.03 8.24
C ARG A 187 3.29 -11.14 7.64
N VAL A 188 3.76 -12.37 7.42
CA VAL A 188 5.09 -12.63 6.84
C VAL A 188 4.95 -13.57 5.67
N VAL A 189 5.40 -13.14 4.49
CA VAL A 189 5.57 -14.01 3.34
C VAL A 189 6.98 -14.57 3.39
N THR A 190 7.10 -15.87 3.67
CA THR A 190 8.40 -16.54 3.82
C THR A 190 8.94 -17.01 2.47
N HIS A 191 10.24 -17.31 2.41
CA HIS A 191 10.83 -17.94 1.25
C HIS A 191 10.17 -19.29 0.91
N GLU A 192 9.74 -20.06 1.92
CA GLU A 192 8.96 -21.30 1.72
C GLU A 192 7.68 -21.03 0.94
N MET A 193 6.95 -19.95 1.25
CA MET A 193 5.75 -19.56 0.52
C MET A 193 6.08 -19.16 -0.93
N TYR A 194 7.16 -18.40 -1.16
CA TYR A 194 7.61 -18.08 -2.51
C TYR A 194 7.99 -19.35 -3.30
N ALA A 195 8.73 -20.28 -2.69
CA ALA A 195 9.09 -21.55 -3.29
C ALA A 195 7.87 -22.43 -3.60
N ALA A 196 6.83 -22.37 -2.77
CA ALA A 196 5.56 -23.05 -3.00
C ALA A 196 4.73 -22.42 -4.13
N GLY A 197 5.03 -21.19 -4.53
CA GLY A 197 4.41 -20.50 -5.65
C GLY A 197 3.71 -19.18 -5.32
N HIS A 198 3.81 -18.66 -4.08
CA HIS A 198 3.29 -17.33 -3.76
C HIS A 198 3.90 -16.28 -4.72
N PRO A 199 3.11 -15.39 -5.35
CA PRO A 199 3.69 -14.34 -6.18
C PRO A 199 4.58 -13.41 -5.34
N PRO A 200 5.74 -12.94 -5.85
CA PRO A 200 6.53 -11.91 -5.17
C PRO A 200 5.68 -10.68 -4.86
N LEU A 201 5.82 -10.13 -3.66
CA LEU A 201 5.21 -8.83 -3.35
C LEU A 201 5.97 -7.74 -4.13
N PRO A 202 5.31 -6.99 -5.03
CA PRO A 202 5.98 -5.94 -5.78
C PRO A 202 6.34 -4.77 -4.87
N GLY A 203 7.32 -3.95 -5.27
CA GLY A 203 7.55 -2.66 -4.62
C GLY A 203 6.25 -1.86 -4.51
N PHE A 204 6.00 -1.30 -3.33
CA PHE A 204 4.74 -0.64 -2.97
C PHE A 204 4.93 0.88 -2.85
N GLU A 205 4.00 1.65 -3.40
CA GLU A 205 3.94 3.11 -3.23
C GLU A 205 2.48 3.47 -2.98
N VAL A 206 2.21 4.12 -1.85
CA VAL A 206 0.86 4.22 -1.29
C VAL A 206 -0.11 4.91 -2.24
N GLU A 207 0.25 6.05 -2.83
CA GLU A 207 -0.69 6.82 -3.64
C GLU A 207 -0.97 6.16 -4.98
N THR A 208 0.08 5.65 -5.64
CA THR A 208 -0.08 4.99 -6.94
C THR A 208 -0.84 3.68 -6.81
N PHE A 209 -0.73 2.96 -5.68
CA PHE A 209 -1.59 1.80 -5.43
C PHE A 209 -3.01 2.19 -4.98
N SER A 210 -3.17 3.24 -4.17
CA SER A 210 -4.49 3.73 -3.76
C SER A 210 -5.34 4.18 -4.95
N VAL A 211 -4.77 4.84 -5.97
CA VAL A 211 -5.53 5.18 -7.19
C VAL A 211 -5.90 3.98 -8.07
N GLN A 212 -5.33 2.79 -7.80
CA GLN A 212 -5.68 1.53 -8.47
C GLN A 212 -6.79 0.76 -7.72
N GLU A 213 -7.11 1.19 -6.50
CA GLU A 213 -8.30 0.77 -5.79
C GLU A 213 -9.49 1.63 -6.22
N PRO A 214 -10.71 1.08 -6.22
CA PRO A 214 -11.87 1.88 -6.53
C PRO A 214 -12.10 2.88 -5.39
N GLN A 215 -11.88 4.16 -5.69
CA GLN A 215 -12.02 5.23 -4.70
C GLN A 215 -13.43 5.24 -4.11
N HIS A 216 -13.51 5.04 -2.80
CA HIS A 216 -14.75 5.02 -2.02
C HIS A 216 -14.72 6.05 -0.88
N TRP A 217 -13.95 7.12 -1.08
CA TRP A 217 -13.91 8.29 -0.21
C TRP A 217 -13.89 9.57 -1.06
N ARG A 218 -14.10 10.73 -0.42
CA ARG A 218 -13.89 12.04 -1.05
C ARG A 218 -12.67 12.71 -0.45
N ASN A 219 -11.71 13.07 -1.30
CA ASN A 219 -10.62 13.96 -0.95
C ASN A 219 -11.17 15.34 -0.59
N PHE A 220 -10.41 16.14 0.16
CA PHE A 220 -10.86 17.45 0.62
C PHE A 220 -11.30 18.37 -0.51
N HIS A 221 -10.52 18.46 -1.60
CA HIS A 221 -10.83 19.30 -2.76
C HIS A 221 -12.09 18.85 -3.52
N GLN A 222 -12.44 17.57 -3.48
CA GLN A 222 -13.68 17.02 -4.08
C GLN A 222 -14.94 17.35 -3.25
N LYS A 223 -14.79 17.90 -2.04
CA LYS A 223 -15.92 18.32 -1.20
C LYS A 223 -16.42 19.71 -1.59
N SER A 224 -17.72 19.94 -1.42
CA SER A 224 -18.36 21.20 -1.74
C SER A 224 -17.80 22.34 -0.88
N PRO A 225 -17.85 23.60 -1.34
CA PRO A 225 -17.34 24.74 -0.58
C PRO A 225 -17.88 24.82 0.87
N ASN A 226 -19.16 24.52 1.07
CA ASN A 226 -19.79 24.53 2.40
C ASN A 226 -19.24 23.43 3.31
N ILE A 227 -19.02 22.24 2.77
CA ILE A 227 -18.46 21.12 3.53
C ILE A 227 -16.98 21.37 3.85
N ARG A 228 -16.20 21.91 2.91
CA ARG A 228 -14.80 22.31 3.15
C ARG A 228 -14.72 23.34 4.27
N LYS A 229 -15.56 24.37 4.23
CA LYS A 229 -15.65 25.38 5.28
C LYS A 229 -16.01 24.77 6.64
N GLU A 230 -17.05 23.94 6.69
CA GLU A 230 -17.45 23.29 7.94
C GLU A 230 -16.35 22.36 8.49
N PHE A 231 -15.64 21.66 7.61
CA PHE A 231 -14.50 20.82 7.99
C PHE A 231 -13.40 21.63 8.65
N LEU A 232 -12.95 22.73 8.02
CA LEU A 232 -11.90 23.59 8.56
C LEU A 232 -12.31 24.25 9.88
N GLU A 233 -13.57 24.68 10.02
CA GLU A 233 -14.07 25.32 11.24
C GLU A 233 -14.17 24.37 12.44
N LYS A 234 -14.44 23.08 12.20
CA LYS A 234 -14.83 22.13 13.27
C LYS A 234 -13.79 21.04 13.56
N THR A 235 -12.87 20.78 12.64
CA THR A 235 -11.88 19.71 12.78
C THR A 235 -10.65 20.25 13.50
N LYS A 236 -10.65 20.16 14.84
CA LYS A 236 -9.61 20.77 15.69
C LYS A 236 -8.23 20.14 15.56
N ASP A 237 -8.17 18.90 15.07
CA ASP A 237 -6.97 18.14 14.72
C ASP A 237 -6.30 18.67 13.43
N TRP A 238 -6.97 19.54 12.66
CA TRP A 238 -6.51 20.09 11.38
C TRP A 238 -6.65 21.63 11.41
N ARG A 239 -5.92 22.31 12.30
CA ARG A 239 -5.97 23.79 12.40
C ARG A 239 -5.42 24.44 11.12
N ASP A 240 -5.91 25.65 10.79
CA ASP A 240 -5.51 26.44 9.60
C ASP A 240 -3.98 26.66 9.44
N THR A 241 -3.19 26.52 10.52
CA THR A 241 -1.73 26.62 10.45
C THR A 241 -1.07 25.36 9.88
N ASP A 242 -1.74 24.21 9.98
CA ASP A 242 -1.19 22.87 9.78
C ASP A 242 -1.75 22.21 8.51
N TYR A 243 -3.02 22.49 8.17
CA TYR A 243 -3.63 22.05 6.93
C TYR A 243 -3.91 23.24 5.99
N ARG A 244 -3.23 23.26 4.84
CA ARG A 244 -3.50 24.25 3.80
C ARG A 244 -4.27 23.60 2.68
N ALA A 245 -5.44 24.16 2.37
CA ALA A 245 -6.30 23.66 1.29
C ALA A 245 -5.54 23.55 -0.06
N ASP A 246 -4.56 24.42 -0.30
CA ASP A 246 -3.77 24.47 -1.54
C ASP A 246 -2.42 23.73 -1.44
N ASP A 247 -2.23 22.86 -0.44
CA ASP A 247 -1.06 21.98 -0.36
C ASP A 247 -1.15 20.82 -1.37
N LEU A 248 0.01 20.28 -1.73
CA LEU A 248 0.18 19.02 -2.45
C LEU A 248 -0.10 17.84 -1.51
N HIS A 249 -1.38 17.54 -1.26
CA HIS A 249 -1.79 16.49 -0.33
C HIS A 249 -1.38 15.09 -0.78
N ASN A 250 -1.62 14.72 -2.04
CA ASN A 250 -1.25 13.40 -2.53
C ASN A 250 0.28 13.26 -2.58
N THR A 251 0.99 14.34 -2.93
CA THR A 251 2.46 14.35 -2.87
C THR A 251 2.96 14.14 -1.45
N LYS A 252 2.34 14.80 -0.47
CA LYS A 252 2.67 14.61 0.95
C LYS A 252 2.45 13.16 1.36
N ASP A 253 1.31 12.59 0.98
CA ASP A 253 0.97 11.19 1.29
C ASP A 253 1.98 10.22 0.67
N LEU A 254 2.40 10.44 -0.57
CA LEU A 254 3.44 9.68 -1.25
C LEU A 254 4.80 9.75 -0.53
N LEU A 255 5.23 10.95 -0.14
CA LEU A 255 6.54 11.13 0.51
C LEU A 255 6.55 10.60 1.95
N VAL A 256 5.47 10.81 2.70
CA VAL A 256 5.27 10.15 4.00
C VAL A 256 5.27 8.64 3.83
N GLY A 257 4.58 8.15 2.81
CA GLY A 257 4.52 6.74 2.46
C GLY A 257 5.90 6.15 2.19
N ALA A 258 6.78 6.85 1.46
CA ALA A 258 8.14 6.41 1.20
C ALA A 258 8.99 6.24 2.47
N LEU A 259 8.89 7.19 3.41
CA LEU A 259 9.60 7.13 4.70
C LEU A 259 9.09 5.97 5.55
N VAL A 260 7.77 5.82 5.64
CA VAL A 260 7.14 4.72 6.39
C VAL A 260 7.48 3.38 5.75
N ASN A 261 7.51 3.28 4.42
CA ASN A 261 7.85 2.06 3.70
C ASN A 261 9.25 1.55 4.05
N LEU A 262 10.27 2.41 3.95
CA LEU A 262 11.62 2.05 4.36
C LEU A 262 11.68 1.69 5.85
N SER A 263 10.98 2.43 6.71
CA SER A 263 10.88 2.12 8.15
C SER A 263 10.30 0.73 8.40
N GLU A 264 9.17 0.39 7.80
CA GLU A 264 8.48 -0.88 8.03
C GLU A 264 9.24 -2.06 7.40
N MET A 265 9.90 -1.88 6.25
CA MET A 265 10.78 -2.89 5.66
C MET A 265 12.01 -3.19 6.54
N ILE A 266 12.66 -2.15 7.08
CA ILE A 266 13.76 -2.32 8.03
C ILE A 266 13.23 -2.97 9.30
N THR A 267 12.07 -2.55 9.80
CA THR A 267 11.44 -3.13 11.00
C THR A 267 11.18 -4.62 10.80
N LEU A 268 10.57 -5.02 9.69
CA LEU A 268 10.34 -6.43 9.33
C LEU A 268 11.66 -7.22 9.34
N THR A 269 12.70 -6.71 8.69
CA THR A 269 14.02 -7.35 8.64
C THR A 269 14.61 -7.50 10.05
N THR A 270 14.57 -6.44 10.88
CA THR A 270 15.11 -6.49 12.24
C THR A 270 14.29 -7.35 13.20
N ASP A 271 12.98 -7.45 13.00
CA ASP A 271 12.12 -8.30 13.82
C ASP A 271 12.30 -9.78 13.44
N LEU A 272 12.48 -10.11 12.15
CA LEU A 272 12.87 -11.46 11.71
C LEU A 272 14.27 -11.84 12.20
N ALA A 273 15.17 -10.86 12.30
CA ALA A 273 16.50 -11.03 12.85
C ALA A 273 16.51 -11.13 14.39
N ASP A 274 15.49 -10.68 15.14
CA ASP A 274 15.54 -10.67 16.60
C ASP A 274 14.88 -11.91 17.21
N PRO A 275 15.63 -12.84 17.86
CA PRO A 275 15.05 -14.02 18.50
C PRO A 275 14.11 -13.70 19.68
N LYS A 276 14.05 -12.44 20.13
CA LYS A 276 13.10 -11.99 21.16
C LYS A 276 11.72 -11.66 20.57
N VAL A 277 11.63 -11.49 19.26
CA VAL A 277 10.37 -11.24 18.57
C VAL A 277 9.80 -12.56 18.10
N SER A 278 8.52 -12.77 18.39
CA SER A 278 7.78 -13.94 17.94
C SER A 278 6.49 -13.48 17.28
N ILE A 279 6.10 -14.23 16.27
CA ILE A 279 4.73 -14.19 15.74
C ILE A 279 3.71 -14.54 16.84
N PRO A 280 2.47 -14.04 16.77
CA PRO A 280 1.47 -14.20 17.84
C PRO A 280 1.00 -15.64 18.09
N PHE A 281 1.19 -16.56 17.13
CA PHE A 281 0.79 -17.96 17.22
C PHE A 281 1.90 -18.80 16.59
N GLY A 282 2.64 -19.55 17.40
CA GLY A 282 3.72 -20.41 16.94
C GLY A 282 3.95 -21.58 17.90
N ASN A 283 3.57 -22.77 17.45
CA ASN A 283 3.87 -24.08 18.04
C ASN A 283 4.58 -24.96 17.00
N GLU A 284 4.88 -26.20 17.34
CA GLU A 284 6.06 -26.95 16.86
C GLU A 284 6.14 -27.17 15.33
N ARG A 285 5.05 -27.01 14.57
CA ARG A 285 5.02 -27.15 13.10
C ARG A 285 5.71 -25.99 12.36
N TRP A 286 6.08 -24.93 13.07
CA TRP A 286 6.76 -23.73 12.57
C TRP A 286 8.26 -23.96 12.34
N ALA A 287 8.63 -24.97 11.55
CA ALA A 287 10.04 -25.22 11.21
C ALA A 287 10.71 -24.05 10.45
N SER A 288 9.93 -23.09 9.95
CA SER A 288 10.32 -21.81 9.34
C SER A 288 9.77 -20.58 10.08
N GLY A 289 9.34 -20.76 11.35
CA GLY A 289 8.58 -19.77 12.11
C GLY A 289 8.84 -19.75 13.65
N LYS A 290 10.01 -20.22 14.12
CA LYS A 290 10.42 -20.10 15.52
C LYS A 290 10.91 -18.67 15.83
N LYS A 291 11.14 -18.40 17.13
CA LYS A 291 11.93 -17.24 17.58
C LYS A 291 13.20 -17.09 16.74
N GLY A 292 13.29 -16.06 15.91
CA GLY A 292 14.48 -15.74 15.12
C GLY A 292 14.85 -16.80 14.08
N ASP A 293 13.97 -17.07 13.11
CA ASP A 293 14.29 -17.83 11.87
C ASP A 293 15.22 -17.05 10.93
N TRP A 294 16.19 -16.37 11.51
CA TRP A 294 17.24 -15.72 10.78
C TRP A 294 18.19 -16.78 10.22
N PRO A 295 18.47 -16.78 8.91
CA PRO A 295 17.96 -15.84 7.90
C PRO A 295 16.60 -16.24 7.30
N GLU A 296 15.66 -15.30 7.25
CA GLU A 296 14.49 -15.40 6.37
C GLU A 296 14.87 -14.78 5.02
N LEU A 297 15.03 -15.63 4.00
CA LEU A 297 15.55 -15.23 2.68
C LEU A 297 14.62 -14.26 1.93
N SER A 298 13.31 -14.24 2.24
CA SER A 298 12.37 -13.28 1.62
C SER A 298 12.66 -11.82 1.97
N SER A 299 13.40 -11.55 3.05
CA SER A 299 13.83 -10.20 3.44
C SER A 299 14.98 -9.66 2.57
N PHE A 300 15.61 -10.51 1.77
CA PHE A 300 16.71 -10.14 0.89
C PHE A 300 16.25 -10.02 -0.57
N SER A 301 17.06 -9.34 -1.39
CA SER A 301 16.77 -9.21 -2.82
C SER A 301 16.89 -10.57 -3.53
N CYS A 302 15.75 -11.20 -3.83
CA CYS A 302 15.71 -12.47 -4.57
C CYS A 302 16.46 -12.38 -5.92
N TYR A 303 16.36 -11.22 -6.59
CA TYR A 303 17.01 -10.96 -7.88
C TYR A 303 18.53 -10.77 -7.79
N ALA A 304 19.11 -10.71 -6.59
CA ALA A 304 20.56 -10.78 -6.44
C ALA A 304 21.11 -12.16 -6.83
N CYS A 305 20.30 -13.21 -6.68
CA CYS A 305 20.65 -14.59 -7.06
C CYS A 305 19.82 -15.12 -8.24
N HIS A 306 18.55 -14.70 -8.35
CA HIS A 306 17.59 -15.18 -9.37
C HIS A 306 17.36 -14.12 -10.45
N HIS A 307 18.36 -13.88 -11.29
CA HIS A 307 18.26 -12.97 -12.42
C HIS A 307 18.57 -13.68 -13.76
N ASP A 308 18.22 -12.99 -14.83
CA ASP A 308 18.43 -13.40 -16.22
C ASP A 308 19.92 -13.71 -16.48
N LEU A 309 20.22 -14.74 -17.29
CA LEU A 309 21.58 -15.17 -17.65
C LEU A 309 22.20 -14.34 -18.80
N GLU A 310 21.75 -13.10 -18.98
CA GLU A 310 22.24 -12.20 -20.03
C GLU A 310 23.70 -11.79 -19.77
N ASP A 311 24.56 -11.91 -20.80
CA ASP A 311 25.96 -11.49 -20.68
C ASP A 311 26.03 -9.98 -20.42
N ARG A 312 26.71 -9.60 -19.33
CA ARG A 312 26.84 -8.20 -18.87
C ARG A 312 25.50 -7.49 -18.67
N GLY A 313 24.43 -8.18 -18.27
CA GLY A 313 23.17 -7.55 -17.89
C GLY A 313 23.37 -6.46 -16.82
N TRP A 314 22.51 -5.43 -16.79
CA TRP A 314 22.68 -4.27 -15.91
C TRP A 314 22.82 -4.65 -14.42
N ARG A 315 22.17 -5.73 -13.98
CA ARG A 315 22.28 -6.26 -12.60
C ARG A 315 23.68 -6.76 -12.26
N ILE A 316 24.42 -7.31 -13.24
CA ILE A 316 25.80 -7.77 -13.08
C ILE A 316 26.77 -6.58 -13.07
N GLN A 317 26.43 -5.50 -13.76
CA GLN A 317 27.25 -4.28 -13.81
C GLN A 317 27.15 -3.43 -12.52
N ARG A 318 26.13 -3.67 -11.69
CA ARG A 318 26.00 -3.00 -10.38
C ARG A 318 27.16 -3.43 -9.48
N THR A 319 27.69 -2.46 -8.74
CA THR A 319 28.67 -2.76 -7.69
C THR A 319 27.91 -3.32 -6.47
N PRO A 320 28.10 -4.60 -6.10
CA PRO A 320 27.41 -5.15 -4.93
C PRO A 320 27.92 -4.47 -3.66
N VAL A 321 27.02 -4.24 -2.71
CA VAL A 321 27.42 -3.85 -1.35
C VAL A 321 28.01 -5.06 -0.65
N GLY A 322 29.24 -4.93 -0.15
CA GLY A 322 29.95 -6.02 0.52
C GLY A 322 30.69 -6.97 -0.41
N VAL A 323 30.93 -8.19 0.06
CA VAL A 323 31.68 -9.23 -0.68
C VAL A 323 30.74 -10.13 -1.50
N PRO A 324 31.17 -10.67 -2.65
CA PRO A 324 30.37 -11.62 -3.41
C PRO A 324 29.86 -12.79 -2.55
N GLY A 325 28.60 -13.20 -2.77
CA GLY A 325 27.94 -14.24 -1.97
C GLY A 325 27.26 -13.73 -0.69
N ARG A 326 27.13 -12.41 -0.52
CA ARG A 326 26.30 -11.79 0.52
C ARG A 326 25.01 -11.28 -0.12
N PRO A 327 23.83 -11.82 0.25
CA PRO A 327 22.58 -11.31 -0.30
C PRO A 327 22.33 -9.89 0.25
N PRO A 328 22.12 -8.87 -0.60
CA PRO A 328 21.77 -7.55 -0.14
C PRO A 328 20.31 -7.49 0.31
N LEU A 329 20.00 -6.55 1.20
CA LEU A 329 18.60 -6.17 1.47
C LEU A 329 17.96 -5.59 0.21
N HIS A 330 16.63 -5.53 0.19
CA HIS A 330 15.91 -4.80 -0.84
C HIS A 330 16.28 -3.32 -0.82
N GLU A 331 16.67 -2.77 -1.96
CA GLU A 331 17.18 -1.39 -2.06
C GLU A 331 16.13 -0.40 -2.54
N TRP A 332 15.03 -0.89 -3.13
CA TRP A 332 14.07 -0.07 -3.84
C TRP A 332 13.44 1.08 -3.03
N PRO A 333 13.11 0.97 -1.72
CA PRO A 333 12.43 2.05 -1.01
C PRO A 333 13.36 3.20 -0.62
N PHE A 334 14.69 3.03 -0.76
CA PHE A 334 15.64 3.97 -0.20
C PHE A 334 15.66 5.32 -0.92
N LEU A 335 15.66 5.33 -2.25
CA LEU A 335 15.84 6.56 -3.03
C LEU A 335 14.71 7.57 -2.78
N LEU A 336 13.46 7.10 -2.76
CA LEU A 336 12.31 7.99 -2.53
C LEU A 336 12.24 8.43 -1.06
N ALA A 337 12.67 7.60 -0.11
CA ALA A 337 12.83 8.00 1.29
C ALA A 337 13.94 9.06 1.46
N GLU A 338 15.06 8.95 0.74
CA GLU A 338 16.10 9.99 0.72
C GLU A 338 15.55 11.31 0.19
N TYR A 339 14.79 11.25 -0.91
CA TYR A 339 14.12 12.42 -1.45
C TYR A 339 13.16 13.05 -0.43
N ALA A 340 12.33 12.25 0.24
CA ALA A 340 11.40 12.72 1.27
C ALA A 340 12.15 13.39 2.45
N VAL A 341 13.24 12.82 2.96
CA VAL A 341 14.05 13.47 4.00
C VAL A 341 14.67 14.79 3.53
N LYS A 342 15.09 14.88 2.27
CA LYS A 342 15.57 16.17 1.69
C LYS A 342 14.47 17.22 1.67
N VAL A 343 13.24 16.83 1.35
CA VAL A 343 12.06 17.74 1.41
C VAL A 343 11.78 18.16 2.86
N THR A 344 11.69 17.21 3.80
CA THR A 344 11.43 17.49 5.22
C THR A 344 12.47 18.42 5.84
N ASN A 345 13.75 18.24 5.50
CA ASN A 345 14.85 19.06 6.01
C ASN A 345 15.09 20.33 5.18
N LYS A 346 14.26 20.63 4.17
CA LYS A 346 14.44 21.76 3.25
C LYS A 346 15.85 21.83 2.64
N GLY A 347 16.39 20.66 2.30
CA GLY A 347 17.74 20.49 1.75
C GLY A 347 18.89 20.55 2.76
N ALA A 348 18.62 20.71 4.06
CA ALA A 348 19.67 20.61 5.08
C ALA A 348 20.22 19.17 5.17
N ALA A 349 21.50 19.06 5.55
CA ALA A 349 22.18 17.78 5.69
C ALA A 349 21.45 16.90 6.73
N SER A 350 21.26 15.63 6.37
CA SER A 350 20.74 14.59 7.26
C SER A 350 21.76 13.47 7.40
N ASN A 351 21.60 12.65 8.43
CA ASN A 351 22.44 11.46 8.63
C ASN A 351 21.89 10.22 7.91
N LEU A 352 20.84 10.37 7.07
CA LEU A 352 20.11 9.24 6.51
C LEU A 352 21.00 8.31 5.68
N LEU A 353 21.86 8.88 4.81
CA LEU A 353 22.77 8.09 3.98
C LEU A 353 23.76 7.31 4.85
N GLN A 354 24.34 7.94 5.88
CA GLN A 354 25.27 7.28 6.79
C GLN A 354 24.58 6.20 7.63
N ASP A 355 23.36 6.44 8.10
CA ASP A 355 22.62 5.49 8.91
C ASP A 355 22.12 4.30 8.08
N MET A 356 21.69 4.53 6.83
CA MET A 356 21.38 3.44 5.90
C MET A 356 22.64 2.62 5.55
N GLU A 357 23.78 3.27 5.33
CA GLU A 357 25.03 2.56 5.05
C GLU A 357 25.44 1.63 6.21
N LYS A 358 25.28 2.06 7.46
CA LYS A 358 25.51 1.18 8.63
C LYS A 358 24.60 -0.05 8.60
N VAL A 359 23.32 0.11 8.27
CA VAL A 359 22.37 -1.01 8.17
C VAL A 359 22.78 -1.95 7.03
N LYS A 360 23.13 -1.42 5.86
CA LYS A 360 23.59 -2.21 4.71
C LYS A 360 24.86 -2.99 5.04
N LEU A 361 25.85 -2.35 5.64
CA LEU A 361 27.10 -2.99 6.07
C LEU A 361 26.84 -4.07 7.11
N ALA A 362 25.98 -3.82 8.10
CA ALA A 362 25.60 -4.83 9.08
C ALA A 362 24.92 -6.04 8.43
N ALA A 363 24.10 -5.85 7.40
CA ALA A 363 23.44 -6.95 6.69
C ALA A 363 24.40 -7.84 5.88
N VAL A 364 25.61 -7.36 5.55
CA VAL A 364 26.61 -8.09 4.74
C VAL A 364 27.90 -8.43 5.47
N ASP A 365 28.02 -8.06 6.75
CA ASP A 365 29.14 -8.37 7.65
C ASP A 365 29.15 -9.85 8.09
N GLY A 366 29.44 -10.74 7.13
CA GLY A 366 29.40 -12.19 7.29
C GLY A 366 28.19 -12.84 6.60
N PRO A 367 28.13 -14.18 6.54
CA PRO A 367 26.98 -14.88 5.97
C PRO A 367 25.69 -14.46 6.70
N PHE A 368 24.78 -13.80 5.98
CA PHE A 368 23.55 -13.22 6.53
C PHE A 368 23.78 -12.15 7.61
N GLY A 369 24.92 -11.45 7.54
CA GLY A 369 25.21 -10.25 8.32
C GLY A 369 25.48 -10.45 9.81
N ASN A 370 25.78 -9.34 10.46
CA ASN A 370 25.99 -9.21 11.88
C ASN A 370 24.65 -8.88 12.57
N GLN A 371 23.97 -9.92 13.04
CA GLN A 371 22.61 -9.84 13.57
C GLN A 371 22.42 -8.80 14.70
N PRO A 372 23.26 -8.74 15.76
CA PRO A 372 23.14 -7.69 16.78
C PRO A 372 23.26 -6.26 16.23
N GLU A 373 24.20 -6.03 15.31
CA GLU A 373 24.41 -4.72 14.71
C GLU A 373 23.25 -4.35 13.78
N LEU A 374 22.77 -5.30 12.98
CA LEU A 374 21.62 -5.13 12.10
C LEU A 374 20.37 -4.74 12.90
N ILE A 375 20.10 -5.43 14.00
CA ILE A 375 18.98 -5.10 14.91
C ILE A 375 19.16 -3.70 15.50
N SER A 376 20.35 -3.37 16.00
CA SER A 376 20.60 -2.08 16.65
C SER A 376 20.48 -0.91 15.69
N GLN A 377 21.22 -0.94 14.58
CA GLN A 377 21.22 0.13 13.58
C GLN A 377 19.89 0.23 12.85
N GLY A 378 19.28 -0.91 12.50
CA GLY A 378 17.98 -0.94 11.82
C GLY A 378 16.86 -0.36 12.69
N ARG A 379 16.81 -0.69 13.98
CA ARG A 379 15.80 -0.11 14.90
C ARG A 379 15.97 1.39 15.08
N LYS A 380 17.22 1.87 15.17
CA LYS A 380 17.50 3.31 15.20
C LYS A 380 16.99 3.98 13.92
N LEU A 381 17.39 3.48 12.75
CA LEU A 381 17.00 4.07 11.47
C LEU A 381 15.48 4.04 11.26
N ALA A 382 14.80 2.94 11.58
CA ALA A 382 13.34 2.86 11.49
C ALA A 382 12.64 3.85 12.42
N LYS A 383 13.18 4.11 13.62
CA LYS A 383 12.65 5.16 14.52
C LYS A 383 12.81 6.55 13.90
N ASP A 384 14.01 6.88 13.43
CA ASP A 384 14.30 8.19 12.84
C ASP A 384 13.45 8.45 11.57
N LEU A 385 13.23 7.43 10.74
CA LEU A 385 12.35 7.51 9.57
C LEU A 385 10.89 7.79 9.94
N ARG A 386 10.38 7.21 11.04
CA ARG A 386 9.02 7.53 11.54
C ARG A 386 8.93 8.97 12.06
N GLU A 387 10.00 9.48 12.66
CA GLU A 387 10.07 10.90 13.08
C GLU A 387 10.08 11.84 11.88
N TYR A 388 10.85 11.53 10.82
CA TYR A 388 10.78 12.28 9.56
C TYR A 388 9.39 12.21 8.92
N ALA A 389 8.76 11.03 8.89
CA ALA A 389 7.43 10.85 8.34
C ALA A 389 6.41 11.72 9.07
N LYS A 390 6.48 11.76 10.41
CA LYS A 390 5.59 12.60 11.22
C LYS A 390 5.86 14.10 10.98
N GLY A 391 7.13 14.50 10.94
CA GLY A 391 7.50 15.88 10.66
C GLY A 391 7.04 16.34 9.28
N LEU A 392 7.05 15.46 8.27
CA LEU A 392 6.58 15.76 6.92
C LEU A 392 5.05 15.84 6.85
N GLU A 393 4.33 14.96 7.55
CA GLU A 393 2.86 15.00 7.67
C GLU A 393 2.38 16.37 8.18
N ASP A 394 3.10 16.93 9.16
CA ASP A 394 2.77 18.20 9.82
C ASP A 394 3.31 19.44 9.05
N MET A 395 4.13 19.24 8.03
CA MET A 395 4.77 20.33 7.28
C MET A 395 3.88 20.84 6.12
N PRO A 396 3.71 22.16 5.94
CA PRO A 396 3.10 22.72 4.74
C PRO A 396 3.88 22.39 3.46
N LEU A 397 3.18 22.05 2.40
CA LEU A 397 3.76 21.71 1.09
C LEU A 397 2.97 22.39 -0.05
N PRO A 398 3.17 23.70 -0.29
CA PRO A 398 2.37 24.45 -1.26
C PRO A 398 2.48 23.90 -2.68
N ARG A 399 1.39 23.94 -3.46
CA ARG A 399 1.38 23.55 -4.88
C ARG A 399 2.41 24.24 -5.74
N THR A 400 2.76 25.48 -5.43
CA THR A 400 3.78 26.26 -6.15
C THR A 400 5.18 25.67 -6.06
N GLU A 401 5.46 24.79 -5.08
CA GLU A 401 6.75 24.11 -4.96
C GLU A 401 6.92 22.92 -5.93
N ALA A 402 5.85 22.45 -6.58
CA ALA A 402 5.87 21.25 -7.43
C ALA A 402 6.96 21.26 -8.54
N PRO A 403 7.17 22.35 -9.32
CA PRO A 403 8.23 22.36 -10.32
C PRO A 403 9.64 22.20 -9.71
N GLN A 404 9.88 22.83 -8.55
CA GLN A 404 11.14 22.69 -7.83
C GLN A 404 11.33 21.25 -7.34
N MET A 405 10.28 20.65 -6.78
CA MET A 405 10.27 19.26 -6.32
C MET A 405 10.59 18.28 -7.46
N LEU A 406 9.93 18.41 -8.61
CA LEU A 406 10.22 17.59 -9.80
C LEU A 406 11.67 17.74 -10.23
N GLY A 407 12.20 18.96 -10.25
CA GLY A 407 13.61 19.23 -10.58
C GLY A 407 14.59 18.55 -9.62
N GLN A 408 14.33 18.64 -8.31
CA GLN A 408 15.15 18.02 -7.26
C GLN A 408 15.13 16.49 -7.34
N LEU A 409 13.97 15.89 -7.64
CA LEU A 409 13.84 14.44 -7.81
C LEU A 409 14.64 13.94 -9.02
N VAL A 410 14.55 14.65 -10.16
CA VAL A 410 15.36 14.32 -11.35
C VAL A 410 16.85 14.48 -11.07
N GLU A 411 17.25 15.55 -10.38
CA GLU A 411 18.64 15.78 -10.00
C GLU A 411 19.17 14.67 -9.07
N LEU A 412 18.35 14.23 -8.11
CA LEU A 412 18.70 13.13 -7.21
C LEU A 412 19.05 11.86 -7.99
N VAL A 413 18.21 11.48 -8.97
CA VAL A 413 18.43 10.30 -9.81
C VAL A 413 19.70 10.45 -10.66
N GLN A 414 19.92 11.63 -11.24
CA GLN A 414 21.12 11.90 -12.03
C GLN A 414 22.40 11.91 -11.18
N ASN A 415 22.32 12.30 -9.91
CA ASN A 415 23.43 12.24 -8.97
C ASN A 415 23.73 10.79 -8.55
N ALA A 416 22.72 10.00 -8.19
CA ALA A 416 22.90 8.59 -7.85
C ALA A 416 23.63 7.82 -8.97
N GLN A 417 23.28 8.10 -10.23
CA GLN A 417 23.96 7.49 -11.38
C GLN A 417 25.42 7.93 -11.54
N ARG A 418 25.75 9.19 -11.24
CA ARG A 418 27.14 9.68 -11.25
C ARG A 418 28.00 8.97 -10.20
N ASP A 419 27.38 8.53 -9.11
CA ASP A 419 28.02 7.73 -8.06
C ASP A 419 28.04 6.22 -8.40
N ASN A 420 27.79 5.85 -9.66
CA ASN A 420 27.73 4.49 -10.19
C ASN A 420 26.62 3.60 -9.58
N LEU A 421 25.58 4.22 -9.00
CA LEU A 421 24.39 3.52 -8.53
C LEU A 421 23.40 3.41 -9.69
N MET A 422 23.45 2.30 -10.43
CA MET A 422 22.36 1.96 -11.35
C MET A 422 21.11 1.64 -10.53
N LEU A 423 20.01 2.36 -10.79
CA LEU A 423 18.73 2.10 -10.14
C LEU A 423 18.14 0.78 -10.62
N ASP A 424 17.63 -0.01 -9.68
CA ASP A 424 16.79 -1.14 -10.00
C ASP A 424 15.42 -0.71 -10.55
N TYR A 425 14.68 -1.68 -11.09
CA TYR A 425 13.37 -1.45 -11.70
C TYR A 425 12.39 -0.80 -10.73
N ASP A 426 12.35 -1.25 -9.47
CA ASP A 426 11.38 -0.78 -8.48
C ASP A 426 11.73 0.63 -8.00
N SER A 427 13.01 0.94 -7.79
CA SER A 427 13.50 2.31 -7.55
C SER A 427 13.13 3.26 -8.69
N ALA A 428 13.40 2.87 -9.94
CA ALA A 428 13.10 3.70 -11.10
C ALA A 428 11.59 3.91 -11.27
N ARG A 429 10.80 2.85 -11.05
CA ARG A 429 9.33 2.89 -11.05
C ARG A 429 8.78 3.88 -10.03
N GLN A 430 9.27 3.83 -8.78
CA GLN A 430 8.85 4.75 -7.73
C GLN A 430 9.16 6.21 -8.04
N VAL A 431 10.32 6.49 -8.64
CA VAL A 431 10.67 7.85 -9.09
C VAL A 431 9.65 8.35 -10.11
N VAL A 432 9.34 7.54 -11.12
CA VAL A 432 8.40 7.93 -12.17
C VAL A 432 6.99 8.12 -11.60
N TRP A 433 6.57 7.24 -10.69
CA TRP A 433 5.30 7.39 -9.96
C TRP A 433 5.25 8.69 -9.15
N ALA A 434 6.31 9.00 -8.41
CA ALA A 434 6.43 10.25 -7.69
C ALA A 434 6.34 11.47 -8.61
N MET A 435 7.00 11.45 -9.77
CA MET A 435 6.89 12.52 -10.76
C MET A 435 5.45 12.71 -11.24
N ARG A 436 4.74 11.62 -11.51
CA ARG A 436 3.33 11.67 -11.90
C ARG A 436 2.46 12.26 -10.80
N VAL A 437 2.58 11.75 -9.57
CA VAL A 437 1.78 12.23 -8.42
C VAL A 437 2.04 13.71 -8.14
N ILE A 438 3.31 14.15 -8.12
CA ILE A 438 3.65 15.56 -7.93
C ILE A 438 3.00 16.43 -9.02
N TYR A 439 3.07 15.98 -10.28
CA TYR A 439 2.50 16.72 -11.39
C TYR A 439 0.96 16.80 -11.32
N GLU A 440 0.28 15.67 -11.10
CA GLU A 440 -1.18 15.62 -11.06
C GLU A 440 -1.75 16.38 -9.87
N ASP A 441 -1.11 16.32 -8.71
CA ASP A 441 -1.51 17.07 -7.52
C ASP A 441 -1.31 18.58 -7.72
N ALA A 442 -0.24 18.99 -8.41
CA ALA A 442 -0.01 20.38 -8.79
C ALA A 442 -1.05 20.89 -9.80
N MET A 443 -1.38 20.08 -10.80
CA MET A 443 -2.29 20.41 -11.89
C MET A 443 -3.77 20.09 -11.57
N ARG A 444 -4.09 19.72 -10.34
CA ARG A 444 -5.44 19.32 -9.96
C ARG A 444 -6.48 20.39 -10.32
N ILE A 445 -7.61 19.93 -10.82
CA ILE A 445 -8.73 20.77 -11.25
C ILE A 445 -9.69 20.91 -10.07
N GLU A 446 -9.98 22.15 -9.66
CA GLU A 446 -10.97 22.41 -8.61
C GLU A 446 -12.40 22.15 -9.15
N PRO A 447 -13.33 21.59 -8.36
CA PRO A 447 -14.71 21.36 -8.82
C PRO A 447 -15.46 22.63 -9.24
N SER A 448 -15.00 23.81 -8.85
CA SER A 448 -15.52 25.10 -9.29
C SER A 448 -15.20 25.42 -10.75
N ASP A 449 -14.23 24.74 -11.34
CA ASP A 449 -13.79 24.92 -12.72
C ASP A 449 -14.60 24.03 -13.67
N THR A 450 -15.87 24.38 -13.86
CA THR A 450 -16.87 23.53 -14.53
C THR A 450 -16.52 23.21 -15.99
N GLU A 451 -15.74 24.05 -16.68
CA GLU A 451 -15.33 23.82 -18.07
C GLU A 451 -14.19 22.80 -18.18
N LEU A 452 -13.25 22.80 -17.24
CA LEU A 452 -12.14 21.83 -17.18
C LEU A 452 -12.56 20.50 -16.53
N TYR A 453 -13.39 20.57 -15.48
CA TYR A 453 -13.90 19.39 -14.77
C TYR A 453 -14.85 18.54 -15.63
N SER A 454 -15.59 19.16 -16.56
CA SER A 454 -16.51 18.46 -17.48
C SER A 454 -15.84 17.78 -18.68
N LYS A 455 -14.56 18.05 -18.95
CA LYS A 455 -13.85 17.50 -20.12
C LYS A 455 -13.24 16.11 -19.89
N LYS A 456 -13.24 15.61 -18.65
CA LYS A 456 -13.15 14.22 -18.16
C LYS A 456 -12.50 14.28 -16.77
N PRO A 457 -13.12 13.73 -15.71
CA PRO A 457 -12.46 13.56 -14.42
C PRO A 457 -11.13 12.80 -14.60
N LEU A 458 -10.07 13.19 -13.89
CA LEU A 458 -8.81 12.43 -13.85
C LEU A 458 -9.06 10.97 -13.41
N GLU A 459 -10.12 10.77 -12.62
CA GLU A 459 -10.65 9.49 -12.15
C GLU A 459 -11.21 8.61 -13.29
N GLU A 460 -11.58 9.19 -14.43
CA GLU A 460 -12.10 8.49 -15.63
C GLU A 460 -11.03 8.24 -16.70
N ARG A 461 -9.74 8.53 -16.43
CA ARG A 461 -8.62 8.17 -17.32
C ARG A 461 -7.98 6.85 -16.83
N PRO A 462 -8.44 5.68 -17.28
CA PRO A 462 -7.88 4.41 -16.84
C PRO A 462 -6.44 4.24 -17.37
N GLY A 463 -5.46 4.58 -16.54
CA GLY A 463 -4.08 4.14 -16.70
C GLY A 463 -3.09 5.30 -16.59
N TRP A 464 -1.99 5.17 -17.34
CA TRP A 464 -0.99 6.21 -17.54
C TRP A 464 -1.36 7.11 -18.74
N TYR A 465 -0.52 8.11 -19.04
CA TYR A 465 -0.70 8.99 -20.21
C TYR A 465 -0.55 8.20 -21.52
N SER A 466 -1.64 8.06 -22.29
CA SER A 466 -1.60 7.41 -23.61
C SER A 466 -0.80 8.24 -24.60
N LYS A 467 0.14 7.62 -25.34
CA LYS A 467 0.92 8.30 -26.39
C LYS A 467 0.06 8.91 -27.50
N ASP A 468 -1.14 8.37 -27.71
CA ASP A 468 -2.08 8.83 -28.73
C ASP A 468 -3.00 9.97 -28.26
N ASP A 469 -2.90 10.39 -26.99
CA ASP A 469 -3.69 11.50 -26.46
C ASP A 469 -3.11 12.85 -26.91
N ALA A 470 -3.83 13.52 -27.81
CA ALA A 470 -3.43 14.81 -28.38
C ALA A 470 -3.53 15.97 -27.37
N GLU A 471 -4.23 15.79 -26.24
CA GLU A 471 -4.44 16.82 -25.22
C GLU A 471 -3.33 16.83 -24.15
N LEU A 472 -2.35 15.92 -24.24
CA LEU A 472 -1.26 15.87 -23.26
C LEU A 472 -0.39 17.12 -23.31
N THR A 473 -0.04 17.64 -22.13
CA THR A 473 1.02 18.62 -21.98
C THR A 473 2.36 18.03 -22.37
N ASP A 474 3.37 18.86 -22.63
CA ASP A 474 4.67 18.35 -23.05
C ASP A 474 5.34 17.50 -21.96
N PHE A 475 5.14 17.85 -20.68
CA PHE A 475 5.54 17.03 -19.54
C PHE A 475 4.86 15.65 -19.60
N GLN A 476 3.54 15.61 -19.77
CA GLN A 476 2.77 14.36 -19.87
C GLN A 476 3.20 13.50 -21.06
N LYS A 477 3.50 14.10 -22.23
CA LYS A 477 4.07 13.39 -23.38
C LYS A 477 5.42 12.75 -23.06
N GLY A 478 6.26 13.44 -22.28
CA GLY A 478 7.51 12.85 -21.80
C GLY A 478 7.26 11.67 -20.85
N MET A 479 6.31 11.82 -19.93
CA MET A 479 5.90 10.74 -19.01
C MET A 479 5.26 9.54 -19.72
N ALA A 480 4.62 9.74 -20.88
CA ALA A 480 4.04 8.66 -21.69
C ALA A 480 5.10 7.67 -22.22
N GLU A 481 6.37 8.07 -22.32
CA GLU A 481 7.48 7.17 -22.65
C GLU A 481 7.65 6.06 -21.61
N PHE A 482 7.32 6.33 -20.35
CA PHE A 482 7.43 5.38 -19.26
C PHE A 482 6.26 4.40 -19.17
N GLN A 483 5.16 4.63 -19.87
CA GLN A 483 4.00 3.73 -19.84
C GLN A 483 4.37 2.31 -20.26
N GLU A 484 5.21 2.14 -21.29
CA GLU A 484 5.61 0.80 -21.75
C GLU A 484 6.60 0.10 -20.80
N ILE A 485 7.20 0.84 -19.87
CA ILE A 485 8.23 0.34 -18.96
C ILE A 485 7.64 0.06 -17.58
N PHE A 486 6.85 0.99 -17.04
CA PHE A 486 6.44 1.00 -15.64
C PHE A 486 4.92 0.94 -15.44
N MET A 487 4.12 0.77 -16.51
CA MET A 487 2.67 0.68 -16.36
C MET A 487 2.30 -0.50 -15.46
N VAL A 488 1.48 -0.15 -14.48
CA VAL A 488 0.70 -1.06 -13.66
C VAL A 488 -0.74 -0.56 -13.78
N ASP A 489 -1.61 -1.43 -14.27
CA ASP A 489 -3.05 -1.16 -14.31
C ASP A 489 -3.77 -2.37 -13.75
N LEU A 490 -3.89 -2.40 -12.42
CA LEU A 490 -4.46 -3.55 -11.75
C LEU A 490 -5.97 -3.68 -12.05
N ARG A 491 -6.61 -2.68 -12.65
CA ARG A 491 -8.03 -2.78 -13.07
C ARG A 491 -8.18 -3.68 -14.30
N LYS A 492 -7.12 -3.85 -15.11
CA LYS A 492 -7.08 -4.81 -16.21
C LYS A 492 -6.95 -6.24 -15.66
N GLY A 493 -7.46 -7.19 -16.42
CA GLY A 493 -7.45 -8.61 -16.05
C GLY A 493 -8.63 -9.10 -15.21
N LYS A 494 -9.54 -8.21 -14.75
CA LYS A 494 -10.81 -8.61 -14.11
C LYS A 494 -11.85 -8.97 -15.17
N ARG A 495 -12.26 -10.24 -15.27
CA ARG A 495 -13.41 -10.64 -16.11
C ARG A 495 -14.68 -10.64 -15.27
N ASN A 496 -15.46 -9.56 -15.34
CA ASN A 496 -16.74 -9.43 -14.62
C ASN A 496 -17.91 -9.95 -15.47
N ASP A 497 -18.24 -11.23 -15.33
CA ASP A 497 -19.52 -11.79 -15.80
C ASP A 497 -20.41 -12.28 -14.65
N GLN A 498 -19.84 -12.65 -13.49
CA GLN A 498 -20.57 -12.98 -12.25
C GLN A 498 -19.82 -12.51 -11.00
N LEU A 499 -20.53 -11.88 -10.05
CA LEU A 499 -19.95 -11.37 -8.80
C LEU A 499 -19.82 -12.44 -7.71
N PHE A 500 -20.73 -13.43 -7.66
CA PHE A 500 -20.75 -14.47 -6.63
C PHE A 500 -21.04 -15.86 -7.22
N GLY A 501 -20.41 -16.88 -6.63
CA GLY A 501 -20.71 -18.29 -6.88
C GLY A 501 -21.90 -18.79 -6.06
N ASN A 502 -22.31 -20.04 -6.30
CA ASN A 502 -23.45 -20.67 -5.60
C ASN A 502 -23.23 -20.82 -4.08
N ASP A 503 -21.98 -20.78 -3.62
CA ASP A 503 -21.59 -20.80 -2.20
C ASP A 503 -21.52 -19.41 -1.56
N LYS A 504 -22.05 -18.38 -2.24
CA LYS A 504 -22.04 -16.95 -1.84
C LYS A 504 -20.64 -16.35 -1.73
N ARG A 505 -19.59 -17.00 -2.26
CA ARG A 505 -18.24 -16.44 -2.33
C ARG A 505 -18.02 -15.65 -3.62
N PRO A 506 -17.17 -14.61 -3.61
CA PRO A 506 -16.81 -13.90 -4.83
C PRO A 506 -16.24 -14.85 -5.91
N ILE A 507 -16.52 -14.60 -7.19
CA ILE A 507 -15.83 -15.28 -8.30
C ILE A 507 -14.67 -14.39 -8.76
N LEU A 508 -13.46 -14.93 -8.78
CA LEU A 508 -12.28 -14.18 -9.21
C LEU A 508 -11.59 -14.89 -10.38
N LYS A 509 -11.71 -14.31 -11.58
CA LYS A 509 -10.84 -14.62 -12.73
C LYS A 509 -9.92 -13.43 -12.92
N TRP A 510 -8.65 -13.59 -12.53
CA TRP A 510 -7.63 -12.55 -12.66
C TRP A 510 -6.46 -13.06 -13.51
N ASP A 511 -6.12 -12.28 -14.52
CA ASP A 511 -4.93 -12.48 -15.35
C ASP A 511 -3.81 -11.54 -14.86
N ALA A 512 -2.87 -12.09 -14.10
CA ALA A 512 -1.76 -11.34 -13.53
C ALA A 512 -0.76 -10.86 -14.61
N GLU A 513 -0.58 -11.64 -15.68
CA GLU A 513 0.32 -11.30 -16.79
C GLU A 513 -0.21 -10.11 -17.58
N ALA A 514 -1.54 -9.98 -17.70
CA ALA A 514 -2.16 -8.81 -18.32
C ALA A 514 -2.09 -7.53 -17.47
N ALA A 515 -1.80 -7.64 -16.17
CA ALA A 515 -1.84 -6.51 -15.23
C ALA A 515 -0.44 -6.00 -14.82
N MET A 516 0.60 -6.82 -14.96
CA MET A 516 1.98 -6.50 -14.57
C MET A 516 2.93 -6.53 -15.77
N THR A 517 3.76 -5.50 -15.91
CA THR A 517 4.82 -5.49 -16.93
C THR A 517 5.94 -6.47 -16.54
N PRO A 518 6.47 -7.29 -17.47
CA PRO A 518 7.60 -8.17 -17.17
C PRO A 518 8.85 -7.39 -16.75
N VAL A 519 9.39 -7.68 -15.56
CA VAL A 519 10.58 -6.99 -14.99
C VAL A 519 11.83 -7.10 -15.87
N GLY A 520 11.90 -8.09 -16.77
CA GLY A 520 12.99 -8.29 -17.72
C GLY A 520 13.06 -7.27 -18.86
N SER A 521 12.04 -6.42 -19.06
CA SER A 521 12.05 -5.38 -20.11
C SER A 521 12.79 -4.10 -19.70
N TYR A 522 13.21 -3.99 -18.43
CA TYR A 522 13.81 -2.77 -17.90
C TYR A 522 15.27 -2.56 -18.32
N ASN A 523 15.55 -1.39 -18.90
CA ASN A 523 16.88 -0.93 -19.25
C ASN A 523 17.18 0.41 -18.57
N PRO A 524 18.19 0.47 -17.65
CA PRO A 524 18.55 1.71 -16.96
C PRO A 524 18.94 2.87 -17.89
N GLN A 525 19.63 2.60 -19.00
CA GLN A 525 20.03 3.65 -19.94
C GLN A 525 18.84 4.25 -20.67
N GLN A 526 17.88 3.41 -21.08
CA GLN A 526 16.62 3.88 -21.68
C GLN A 526 15.85 4.77 -20.69
N PHE A 527 15.78 4.36 -19.43
CA PHE A 527 15.17 5.16 -18.37
C PHE A 527 15.85 6.54 -18.22
N LEU A 528 17.18 6.59 -18.19
CA LEU A 528 17.91 7.87 -18.04
C LEU A 528 17.75 8.81 -19.24
N ASN A 529 17.69 8.25 -20.45
CA ASN A 529 17.45 9.03 -21.65
C ASN A 529 16.04 9.67 -21.61
N ALA A 530 15.01 8.90 -21.26
CA ALA A 530 13.65 9.40 -21.09
C ALA A 530 13.54 10.44 -19.96
N LEU A 531 14.23 10.21 -18.83
CA LEU A 531 14.26 11.15 -17.72
C LEU A 531 14.89 12.50 -18.10
N SER A 532 15.96 12.47 -18.90
CA SER A 532 16.63 13.69 -19.39
C SER A 532 15.73 14.52 -20.31
N ASN A 533 14.88 13.88 -21.11
CA ASN A 533 13.87 14.55 -21.94
C ASN A 533 12.81 15.26 -21.09
N ILE A 534 12.38 14.64 -19.99
CA ILE A 534 11.39 15.25 -19.09
C ILE A 534 11.99 16.43 -18.33
N ARG A 535 13.28 16.37 -17.95
CA ARG A 535 13.96 17.45 -17.22
C ARG A 535 13.81 18.80 -17.91
N SER A 536 13.99 18.86 -19.23
CA SER A 536 13.87 20.12 -19.98
C SER A 536 12.46 20.70 -20.00
N LYS A 537 11.44 19.90 -19.68
CA LYS A 537 10.02 20.29 -19.74
C LYS A 537 9.48 20.76 -18.38
N ILE A 538 10.21 20.53 -17.29
CA ILE A 538 9.79 20.94 -15.94
C ILE A 538 9.64 22.46 -15.84
N SER A 539 10.49 23.23 -16.52
CA SER A 539 10.42 24.70 -16.53
C SER A 539 9.17 25.28 -17.19
N GLU A 540 8.42 24.47 -17.94
CA GLU A 540 7.19 24.89 -18.62
C GLU A 540 5.95 24.74 -17.72
N ILE A 541 6.10 24.04 -16.58
CA ILE A 541 5.01 23.80 -15.64
C ILE A 541 4.68 25.11 -14.92
N LYS A 542 3.46 25.61 -15.15
CA LYS A 542 2.92 26.79 -14.49
C LYS A 542 1.82 26.38 -13.53
N VAL A 543 2.06 26.56 -12.24
CA VAL A 543 1.07 26.35 -11.19
C VAL A 543 0.40 27.69 -10.90
N THR A 544 -0.91 27.79 -11.16
CA THR A 544 -1.71 28.97 -10.80
C THR A 544 -2.25 28.79 -9.38
N ASN A 545 -2.05 29.80 -8.52
CA ASN A 545 -2.82 29.90 -7.29
C ASN A 545 -4.28 30.13 -7.70
N GLY A 546 -5.23 29.38 -7.15
CA GLY A 546 -6.65 29.45 -7.51
C GLY A 546 -7.37 30.73 -7.03
N GLU A 547 -6.71 31.89 -7.09
CA GLU A 547 -7.28 33.22 -6.83
C GLU A 547 -7.61 33.97 -8.13
#